data_AF-A0A847IY38-F1
#
_entry.id   AF-A0A847IY38-F1
#
_cell.length_a   1.000
_cell.length_b   1.000
_cell.length_c   1.000
_cell.angle_alpha   90.00
_cell.angle_beta   90.00
_cell.angle_gamma   90.00
#
_symmetry.space_group_name_H-M   'P 1'
#
loop_
_entity.id
_entity.type
_entity.pdbx_description
1 polymer ?
#
loop_
_entity_poly.entity_id
_entity_poly.type
_entity_poly.pdbx_seq_one_letter_code
_entity_poly.pdbx_strand_id
1 'polypeptide(L)'
;MKNILSALLILLAINAYTQIPAILWQKCYGSPESDGSYGIISKGDELLIAIHLVDSIPGVTNYHGKGDIWIINTDSTGNIIWEKCFGGSKGDVPWKLIKKSEDEYFIFGVTASTDGDVQSGNNGYFDLWVVKINDQGDI
;
A
#
# COMPACT_ATOMS: atom_id res chain seq x y z
N MET A 1 -40.15 -39.30 26.49
CA MET A 1 -38.96 -39.38 25.59
C MET A 1 -39.10 -38.60 24.29
N LYS A 2 -40.26 -38.56 23.62
CA LYS A 2 -40.45 -37.82 22.34
C LYS A 2 -40.14 -36.32 22.43
N ASN A 3 -40.41 -35.68 23.57
CA ASN A 3 -40.28 -34.21 23.72
C ASN A 3 -38.82 -33.75 23.95
N ILE A 4 -37.94 -34.63 24.43
CA ILE A 4 -36.52 -34.29 24.70
C ILE A 4 -35.70 -34.34 23.40
N LEU A 5 -36.00 -35.30 22.52
CA LEU A 5 -35.32 -35.43 21.22
C LEU A 5 -35.58 -34.22 20.31
N SER A 6 -36.81 -33.70 20.32
CA SER A 6 -37.21 -32.52 19.54
C SER A 6 -36.53 -31.24 20.04
N ALA A 7 -36.38 -31.06 21.36
CA ALA A 7 -35.69 -29.91 21.93
C ALA A 7 -34.19 -29.94 21.63
N LEU A 8 -33.56 -31.13 21.64
CA LEU A 8 -32.15 -31.30 21.30
C LEU A 8 -31.88 -31.03 19.80
N LEU A 9 -32.80 -31.41 18.92
CA LEU A 9 -32.70 -31.14 17.48
C LEU A 9 -32.81 -29.64 17.16
N ILE A 10 -33.66 -28.92 17.89
CA ILE A 10 -33.81 -27.45 17.75
C ILE A 10 -32.56 -26.74 18.29
N LEU A 11 -31.96 -27.22 19.38
CA LEU A 11 -30.69 -26.68 19.91
C LEU A 11 -29.50 -26.89 18.96
N LEU A 12 -29.49 -28.01 18.22
CA LEU A 12 -28.50 -28.30 17.17
C LEU A 12 -28.71 -27.43 15.92
N ALA A 13 -29.97 -27.14 15.54
CA ALA A 13 -30.29 -26.31 14.38
C ALA A 13 -29.92 -24.83 14.58
N ILE A 14 -29.88 -24.32 15.82
CA ILE A 14 -29.47 -22.94 16.13
C ILE A 14 -27.94 -22.75 16.00
N ASN A 15 -27.14 -23.81 16.09
CA ASN A 15 -25.67 -23.72 15.90
C ASN A 15 -25.25 -23.65 14.43
N ALA A 16 -26.21 -23.69 13.49
CA ALA A 16 -25.94 -23.58 12.06
C ALA A 16 -26.14 -22.16 11.50
N TYR A 17 -26.15 -21.12 12.35
CA TYR A 17 -25.91 -19.78 11.84
C TYR A 17 -24.46 -19.69 11.39
N THR A 18 -24.27 -19.52 10.09
CA THR A 18 -22.99 -19.17 9.47
C THR A 18 -22.31 -18.09 10.31
N GLN A 19 -21.16 -18.41 10.92
CA GLN A 19 -20.32 -17.36 11.48
C GLN A 19 -19.96 -16.44 10.32
N ILE A 20 -20.47 -15.21 10.37
CA ILE A 20 -19.96 -14.14 9.51
C ILE A 20 -18.47 -14.08 9.82
N PRO A 21 -17.57 -14.26 8.83
CA PRO A 21 -16.14 -14.21 9.07
C PRO A 21 -15.82 -12.90 9.80
N ALA A 22 -15.20 -13.00 10.98
CA ALA A 22 -14.78 -11.82 11.73
C ALA A 22 -13.66 -11.13 10.97
N ILE A 23 -13.80 -9.82 10.73
CA ILE A 23 -12.71 -9.00 10.20
C ILE A 23 -11.61 -8.98 11.27
N LEU A 24 -10.42 -9.49 10.95
CA LEU A 24 -9.27 -9.48 11.86
C LEU A 24 -8.75 -8.06 12.05
N TRP A 25 -8.50 -7.35 10.95
CA TRP A 25 -8.22 -5.92 10.93
C TRP A 25 -8.48 -5.36 9.51
N GLN A 26 -8.66 -4.04 9.41
CA GLN A 26 -8.72 -3.32 8.14
C GLN A 26 -8.22 -1.88 8.33
N LYS A 27 -7.58 -1.30 7.30
CA LYS A 27 -7.17 0.10 7.25
C LYS A 27 -7.26 0.67 5.84
N CYS A 28 -7.46 1.98 5.76
CA CYS A 28 -7.37 2.76 4.52
C CYS A 28 -6.08 3.59 4.57
N TYR A 29 -5.32 3.56 3.49
CA TYR A 29 -4.15 4.42 3.29
C TYR A 29 -4.39 5.22 2.02
N GLY A 30 -4.33 6.54 2.12
CA GLY A 30 -4.59 7.42 0.97
C GLY A 30 -4.80 8.87 1.38
N SER A 31 -4.97 9.70 0.37
CA SER A 31 -5.41 11.08 0.47
C SER A 31 -6.96 11.16 0.49
N PRO A 32 -7.53 12.35 0.69
CA PRO A 32 -8.96 12.58 0.44
C PRO A 32 -9.37 12.40 -1.03
N GLU A 33 -8.41 12.33 -1.96
CA GLU A 33 -8.61 12.17 -3.40
C GLU A 33 -8.52 10.69 -3.85
N SER A 34 -8.54 10.44 -5.16
CA SER A 34 -8.48 9.08 -5.71
C SER A 34 -7.08 8.47 -5.57
N ASP A 35 -6.92 7.49 -4.66
CA ASP A 35 -5.70 6.70 -4.55
C ASP A 35 -5.87 5.27 -5.07
N GLY A 36 -4.76 4.68 -5.53
CA GLY A 36 -4.70 3.29 -5.96
C GLY A 36 -3.43 2.63 -5.44
N SER A 37 -3.52 1.37 -5.03
CA SER A 37 -2.33 0.56 -4.75
C SER A 37 -1.86 -0.13 -6.04
N TYR A 38 -0.55 -0.09 -6.28
CA TYR A 38 0.07 -0.62 -7.49
C TYR A 38 1.12 -1.70 -7.20
N GLY A 39 1.49 -1.91 -5.94
CA GLY A 39 2.41 -2.97 -5.56
C GLY A 39 2.42 -3.23 -4.06
N ILE A 40 2.61 -4.49 -3.68
CA ILE A 40 2.79 -4.90 -2.29
C ILE A 40 3.88 -5.98 -2.20
N ILE A 41 4.72 -5.89 -1.18
CA ILE A 41 5.75 -6.88 -0.84
C ILE A 41 5.61 -7.22 0.64
N SER A 42 5.58 -8.52 0.97
CA SER A 42 5.76 -8.97 2.35
C SER A 42 7.25 -8.99 2.70
N LYS A 43 7.56 -8.44 3.88
CA LYS A 43 8.90 -8.39 4.47
C LYS A 43 8.84 -9.03 5.86
N GLY A 44 8.64 -10.34 5.88
CA GLY A 44 8.29 -11.05 7.12
C GLY A 44 6.89 -10.64 7.58
N ASP A 45 6.79 -10.12 8.80
CA ASP A 45 5.54 -9.61 9.38
C ASP A 45 5.18 -8.18 8.90
N GLU A 46 6.10 -7.51 8.20
CA GLU A 46 5.89 -6.17 7.65
C GLU A 46 5.36 -6.21 6.20
N LEU A 47 4.72 -5.12 5.78
CA LEU A 47 4.24 -4.93 4.41
C LEU A 47 4.78 -3.64 3.82
N LEU A 48 5.46 -3.74 2.69
CA LEU A 48 5.85 -2.59 1.87
C LEU A 48 4.82 -2.39 0.76
N ILE A 49 4.17 -1.23 0.72
CA ILE A 49 3.04 -0.91 -0.16
C ILE A 49 3.40 0.31 -1.01
N ALA A 50 3.15 0.24 -2.32
CA ALA A 50 3.23 1.38 -3.23
C ALA A 50 1.83 1.88 -3.60
N ILE A 51 1.64 3.18 -3.46
CA ILE A 51 0.39 3.89 -3.71
C ILE A 51 0.69 5.12 -4.59
N HIS A 52 -0.18 5.39 -5.55
CA HIS A 52 -0.18 6.70 -6.20
C HIS A 52 -0.91 7.69 -5.30
N LEU A 53 -0.19 8.68 -4.78
CA LEU A 53 -0.73 9.69 -3.89
C LEU A 53 -1.02 10.96 -4.69
N VAL A 54 -2.30 11.30 -4.87
CA VAL A 54 -2.73 12.38 -5.79
C VAL A 54 -2.73 13.75 -5.13
N ASP A 55 -2.73 13.84 -3.80
CA ASP A 55 -2.62 15.09 -3.05
C ASP A 55 -1.79 14.89 -1.77
N SER A 56 -1.24 15.99 -1.25
CA SER A 56 -0.57 16.03 0.03
C SER A 56 -1.51 15.56 1.14
N ILE A 57 -0.95 14.78 2.08
CA ILE A 57 -1.66 14.33 3.28
C ILE A 57 -0.98 14.91 4.51
N PRO A 58 -1.74 15.36 5.53
CA PRO A 58 -1.15 15.87 6.76
C PRO A 58 -0.19 14.86 7.39
N GLY A 59 1.05 15.28 7.62
CA GLY A 59 2.08 14.45 8.24
C GLY A 59 3.01 13.75 7.25
N VAL A 60 2.65 13.65 5.97
CA VAL A 60 3.54 13.08 4.95
C VAL A 60 4.48 14.15 4.43
N THR A 61 5.76 13.91 4.61
CA THR A 61 6.84 14.81 4.18
C THR A 61 7.36 14.41 2.80
N ASN A 62 7.94 15.38 2.08
CA ASN A 62 8.56 15.16 0.76
C ASN A 62 7.56 14.87 -0.37
N TYR A 63 6.35 15.42 -0.31
CA TYR A 63 5.42 15.46 -1.44
C TYR A 63 5.79 16.61 -2.39
N HIS A 64 5.94 16.34 -3.68
CA HIS A 64 6.56 17.27 -4.62
C HIS A 64 5.61 18.01 -5.56
N GLY A 65 4.37 17.54 -5.78
CA GLY A 65 3.58 18.18 -6.84
C GLY A 65 2.18 17.66 -7.09
N LYS A 66 1.95 17.10 -8.28
CA LYS A 66 0.61 16.73 -8.78
C LYS A 66 0.26 15.27 -8.53
N GLY A 67 1.20 14.52 -7.98
CA GLY A 67 1.03 13.16 -7.55
C GLY A 67 2.39 12.50 -7.42
N ASP A 68 2.63 11.85 -6.30
CA ASP A 68 3.90 11.21 -5.99
C ASP A 68 3.72 9.70 -5.83
N ILE A 69 4.83 8.97 -5.95
CA ILE A 69 4.89 7.58 -5.52
C ILE A 69 5.03 7.57 -4.00
N TRP A 70 3.97 7.16 -3.30
CA TRP A 70 4.00 7.00 -1.85
C TRP A 70 4.28 5.54 -1.48
N ILE A 71 5.39 5.33 -0.79
CA ILE A 71 5.79 4.03 -0.25
C ILE A 71 5.54 4.03 1.25
N ILE A 72 4.82 3.02 1.69
CA ILE A 72 4.48 2.79 3.09
C ILE A 72 5.06 1.47 3.53
N ASN A 73 5.78 1.45 4.64
CA ASN A 73 6.08 0.23 5.35
C ASN A 73 5.18 0.12 6.58
N THR A 74 4.48 -1.00 6.75
CA THR A 74 3.58 -1.23 7.87
C THR A 74 3.99 -2.45 8.69
N ASP A 75 3.60 -2.47 9.96
CA ASP A 75 3.59 -3.69 10.77
C ASP A 75 2.48 -4.68 10.34
N SER A 76 2.40 -5.83 11.01
CA SER A 76 1.43 -6.90 10.74
C SER A 76 -0.03 -6.53 11.03
N THR A 77 -0.26 -5.40 11.70
CA THR A 77 -1.57 -4.85 12.03
C THR A 77 -1.91 -3.61 11.19
N GLY A 78 -1.03 -3.23 10.26
CA GLY A 78 -1.20 -2.07 9.39
C GLY A 78 -0.83 -0.73 10.05
N ASN A 79 -0.10 -0.70 11.16
CA ASN A 79 0.45 0.59 11.62
C ASN A 79 1.63 0.96 10.74
N ILE A 80 1.67 2.21 10.30
CA ILE A 80 2.78 2.74 9.51
C ILE A 80 4.02 2.77 10.41
N ILE A 81 5.07 2.07 10.00
CA ILE A 81 6.41 2.11 10.62
C ILE A 81 7.16 3.32 10.06
N TRP A 82 7.13 3.46 8.73
CA TRP A 82 7.67 4.62 8.03
C TRP A 82 6.95 4.79 6.69
N GLU A 83 7.03 6.01 6.15
CA GLU A 83 6.45 6.36 4.86
C GLU A 83 7.29 7.42 4.13
N LYS A 84 7.31 7.37 2.80
CA LYS A 84 8.06 8.31 1.95
C LYS A 84 7.35 8.56 0.63
N CYS A 85 7.42 9.81 0.17
CA CYS A 85 7.02 10.21 -1.17
C CYS A 85 8.25 10.37 -2.07
N PHE A 86 8.13 9.86 -3.29
CA PHE A 86 9.13 9.98 -4.35
C PHE A 86 8.50 10.56 -5.60
N GLY A 87 9.16 11.56 -6.18
CA GLY A 87 8.67 12.18 -7.41
C GLY A 87 9.26 13.56 -7.66
N GLY A 88 8.54 14.35 -8.43
CA GLY A 88 8.87 15.74 -8.71
C GLY A 88 7.61 16.60 -8.86
N SER A 89 7.74 17.77 -9.48
CA SER A 89 6.66 18.76 -9.50
C SER A 89 5.44 18.37 -10.34
N LYS A 90 5.51 17.27 -11.10
CA LYS A 90 4.41 16.77 -11.94
C LYS A 90 3.84 15.48 -11.35
N GLY A 91 3.34 14.57 -12.20
CA GLY A 91 2.68 13.34 -11.77
C GLY A 91 3.62 12.15 -11.90
N ASP A 92 3.71 11.39 -10.83
CA ASP A 92 4.60 10.24 -10.65
C ASP A 92 3.79 9.06 -10.11
N VAL A 93 3.71 7.98 -10.89
CA VAL A 93 2.77 6.87 -10.64
C VAL A 93 3.53 5.56 -10.50
N PRO A 94 3.42 4.84 -9.36
CA PRO A 94 4.01 3.51 -9.25
C PRO A 94 3.19 2.50 -10.05
N TRP A 95 3.86 1.47 -10.56
CA TRP A 95 3.23 0.33 -11.22
C TRP A 95 3.60 -1.01 -10.60
N LYS A 96 4.80 -1.11 -10.01
CA LYS A 96 5.27 -2.36 -9.42
C LYS A 96 6.34 -2.13 -8.37
N LEU A 97 6.30 -2.95 -7.32
CA LEU A 97 7.40 -3.15 -6.39
C LEU A 97 8.06 -4.50 -6.64
N ILE A 98 9.39 -4.55 -6.58
CA ILE A 98 10.18 -5.80 -6.65
C ILE A 98 11.18 -5.83 -5.50
N LYS A 99 11.18 -6.91 -4.71
CA LYS A 99 12.26 -7.20 -3.75
C LYS A 99 13.38 -7.94 -4.48
N LYS A 100 14.60 -7.40 -4.44
CA LYS A 100 15.78 -8.02 -5.05
C LYS A 100 16.62 -8.80 -4.03
N SER A 101 16.79 -8.26 -2.83
CA SER A 101 17.44 -8.90 -1.68
C SER A 101 16.82 -8.38 -0.37
N GLU A 102 17.36 -8.76 0.79
CA GLU A 102 16.79 -8.38 2.10
C GLU A 102 16.56 -6.87 2.25
N ASP A 103 17.55 -6.06 1.85
CA ASP A 103 17.53 -4.60 1.98
C ASP A 103 17.50 -3.86 0.63
N GLU A 104 17.05 -4.51 -0.44
CA GLU A 104 17.04 -3.89 -1.77
C GLU A 104 15.68 -4.07 -2.46
N TYR A 105 15.04 -2.95 -2.74
CA TYR A 105 13.75 -2.88 -3.42
C TYR A 105 13.83 -1.98 -4.63
N PHE A 106 13.05 -2.33 -5.66
CA PHE A 106 12.90 -1.53 -6.86
C PHE A 106 11.43 -1.14 -7.04
N ILE A 107 11.22 0.15 -7.23
CA ILE A 107 9.96 0.75 -7.63
C ILE A 107 10.03 0.97 -9.14
N PHE A 108 9.07 0.42 -9.86
CA PHE A 108 8.86 0.71 -11.27
C PHE A 108 7.61 1.55 -11.39
N GLY A 109 7.68 2.64 -12.15
CA GLY A 109 6.56 3.53 -12.37
C GLY A 109 6.78 4.41 -13.60
N VAL A 110 5.93 5.40 -13.76
CA VAL A 110 6.12 6.45 -14.76
C VAL A 110 6.22 7.80 -14.09
N THR A 111 7.05 8.66 -14.66
CA THR A 111 7.21 10.04 -14.24
C THR A 111 6.88 10.97 -15.39
N ALA A 112 6.20 12.08 -15.12
CA ALA A 112 6.14 13.24 -16.01
C ALA A 112 7.14 14.34 -15.60
N SER A 113 7.81 14.15 -14.46
CA SER A 113 8.65 15.11 -13.75
C SER A 113 10.08 15.13 -14.31
N THR A 114 10.79 16.23 -14.06
CA THR A 114 12.19 16.46 -14.48
C THR A 114 13.03 17.08 -13.35
N ASP A 115 12.52 17.01 -12.12
CA ASP A 115 12.99 17.68 -10.91
C ASP A 115 12.66 16.82 -9.67
N GLY A 116 12.92 17.33 -8.46
CA GLY A 116 12.73 16.57 -7.22
C GLY A 116 13.69 15.38 -7.15
N ASP A 117 13.15 14.18 -6.93
CA ASP A 117 13.93 12.93 -6.97
C ASP A 117 14.24 12.46 -8.40
N VAL A 118 13.56 13.02 -9.41
CA VAL A 118 13.67 12.61 -10.82
C VAL A 118 14.86 13.30 -11.51
N GLN A 119 16.07 13.01 -11.03
CA GLN A 119 17.31 13.64 -11.49
C GLN A 119 17.84 13.12 -12.83
N SER A 120 17.38 11.93 -13.28
CA SER A 120 17.74 11.39 -14.59
C SER A 120 17.07 12.12 -15.76
N GLY A 121 16.08 12.96 -15.47
CA GLY A 121 15.25 13.65 -16.45
C GLY A 121 14.14 12.78 -17.03
N ASN A 122 13.32 13.42 -17.88
CA ASN A 122 12.24 12.86 -18.67
C ASN A 122 12.31 13.49 -20.07
N ASN A 123 12.16 12.66 -21.10
CA ASN A 123 12.34 12.96 -22.52
C ASN A 123 11.03 12.96 -23.32
N GLY A 124 9.88 13.09 -22.66
CA GLY A 124 8.55 12.96 -23.27
C GLY A 124 7.41 13.41 -22.37
N TYR A 125 6.24 12.78 -22.51
CA TYR A 125 5.09 13.06 -21.64
C TYR A 125 5.18 12.23 -20.34
N PHE A 126 5.34 10.92 -20.49
CA PHE A 126 5.69 10.00 -19.41
C PHE A 126 6.85 9.13 -19.84
N ASP A 127 7.87 9.04 -19.00
CA ASP A 127 8.96 8.09 -19.14
C ASP A 127 8.91 7.05 -18.01
N LEU A 128 9.46 5.87 -18.28
CA LEU A 128 9.67 4.87 -17.24
C LEU A 128 10.66 5.42 -16.22
N TRP A 129 10.26 5.42 -14.95
CA TRP A 129 11.15 5.72 -13.84
C TRP A 129 11.35 4.47 -13.00
N VAL A 130 12.61 4.17 -12.71
CA VAL A 130 13.01 3.05 -11.87
C VAL A 130 13.78 3.61 -10.69
N VAL A 131 13.27 3.36 -9.49
CA VAL A 131 13.87 3.84 -8.24
C VAL A 131 14.31 2.63 -7.44
N LYS A 132 15.58 2.61 -7.04
CA LYS A 132 16.06 1.66 -6.04
C LYS A 132 15.87 2.32 -4.67
N ILE A 133 15.40 1.57 -3.68
CA ILE A 133 15.37 2.00 -2.28
C ILE A 133 15.96 0.92 -1.37
N ASN A 134 16.55 1.36 -0.24
CA ASN A 134 16.96 0.47 0.85
C ASN A 134 15.76 0.09 1.77
N ASP A 135 16.01 -0.67 2.83
CA ASP A 135 14.96 -1.10 3.77
C ASP A 135 14.35 0.04 4.61
N GLN A 136 15.07 1.15 4.73
CA GLN A 136 14.61 2.38 5.37
C GLN A 136 13.88 3.30 4.38
N GLY A 137 13.81 2.91 3.11
CA GLY A 137 13.18 3.66 2.02
C GLY A 137 14.06 4.78 1.44
N ASP A 138 15.36 4.83 1.73
CA ASP A 138 16.23 5.84 1.12
C ASP A 138 16.63 5.42 -0.30
N ILE A 139 16.65 6.38 -1.24
CA ILE A 139 17.05 6.21 -2.64
C ILE A 139 18.57 6.08 -2.82
#